data_AF-A0A139BWP2-F1
#
_entry.id   AF-A0A139BWP2-F1
#
_cell.length_a   1.000
_cell.length_b   1.000
_cell.length_c   1.000
_cell.angle_alpha   90.00
_cell.angle_beta   90.00
_cell.angle_gamma   90.00
#
_symmetry.space_group_name_H-M   'P 1'
#
loop_
_entity.id
_entity.type
_entity.pdbx_description
1 polymer ?
#
loop_
_entity_poly.entity_id
_entity_poly.type
_entity_poly.pdbx_seq_one_letter_code
_entity_poly.pdbx_strand_id
1 'polypeptide(L)'
;MLDNLNKDLFLRAANDWVCDSYSADIRYIGRKDGEEICLIAAYIGLAPLPPTENIGFNIEVNGLYAGQIQLIENKENLLKILNMAAQGQLEAHDHLLTLKNERQYSYHSDMNFRDRWFYDLHLQVVGNTDVALSQSNLSGIDNALRQCSTPFDGLSDLFGWLGLKDPQFSRESLSINIRILPPVDLILSNCRLDKDKLQILLNAHPDFDLARLGLAVRAVPGNGVSSRKQVSAHVKWKKVRKGRREGRATITLRNADSALAMLMIGETTVRRQWFLDPVKGDNNRLIAVQHFDKDLRMIRSAIFDQTDSARFELGVSALLFLMGFSSAVQVETDSPDIVATTPGGRLVLVECTTRIADFNSKLGKLVDRKGSLLRALQEIKKPSRVDAVLVCALPKDQVASRSDDLQAHQVILVTKDELVSAFEQLRLHIDPDKTIEELTAKMARENQFRLGI
;
A
#
# COMPACT_ATOMS: atom_id res chain seq x y z
N MET A 1 -21.12 17.35 7.93
CA MET A 1 -20.09 17.79 8.90
C MET A 1 -18.81 16.96 8.80
N LEU A 2 -18.87 15.62 8.76
CA LEU A 2 -17.68 14.76 8.62
C LEU A 2 -16.94 14.95 7.29
N ASP A 3 -17.64 15.21 6.18
CA ASP A 3 -16.99 15.31 4.86
C ASP A 3 -15.98 16.47 4.75
N ASN A 4 -16.23 17.59 5.43
CA ASN A 4 -15.31 18.72 5.43
C ASN A 4 -14.01 18.43 6.20
N LEU A 5 -14.01 17.46 7.12
CA LEU A 5 -12.82 17.16 7.93
C LEU A 5 -11.66 16.69 7.06
N ASN A 6 -11.91 15.84 6.06
CA ASN A 6 -10.87 15.36 5.15
C ASN A 6 -10.26 16.50 4.34
N LYS A 7 -11.11 17.41 3.85
CA LYS A 7 -10.68 18.61 3.13
C LYS A 7 -9.82 19.51 4.01
N ASP A 8 -10.27 19.82 5.23
CA ASP A 8 -9.58 20.73 6.13
C ASP A 8 -8.22 20.16 6.58
N LEU A 9 -8.17 18.85 6.87
CA LEU A 9 -6.92 18.14 7.19
C LEU A 9 -5.96 18.15 6.00
N PHE A 10 -6.45 17.87 4.80
CA PHE A 10 -5.63 17.91 3.59
C PHE A 10 -5.05 19.30 3.33
N LEU A 11 -5.87 20.36 3.37
CA LEU A 11 -5.42 21.73 3.10
C LEU A 11 -4.42 22.23 4.15
N ARG A 12 -4.62 21.85 5.43
CA ARG A 12 -3.65 22.14 6.50
C ARG A 12 -2.32 21.44 6.24
N ALA A 13 -2.34 20.14 5.93
CA ALA A 13 -1.12 19.40 5.62
C ALA A 13 -0.44 19.91 4.34
N ALA A 14 -1.21 20.30 3.32
CA ALA A 14 -0.69 20.87 2.08
C ALA A 14 0.06 22.19 2.34
N ASN A 15 -0.46 23.05 3.23
CA ASN A 15 0.25 24.25 3.65
C ASN A 15 1.60 23.95 4.32
N ASP A 16 1.74 22.78 4.95
CA ASP A 16 3.00 22.36 5.57
C ASP A 16 3.99 21.74 4.57
N TRP A 17 3.48 21.16 3.48
CA TRP A 17 4.28 20.40 2.50
C TRP A 17 4.69 21.25 1.30
N VAL A 18 3.80 22.08 0.78
CA VAL A 18 4.05 22.86 -0.44
C VAL A 18 5.07 23.95 -0.14
N CYS A 19 6.09 24.00 -0.99
CA CYS A 19 7.15 25.01 -0.98
C CYS A 19 7.06 25.86 -2.24
N ASP A 20 7.77 26.98 -2.27
CA ASP A 20 8.00 27.72 -3.51
C ASP A 20 8.72 26.84 -4.54
N SER A 21 8.48 27.07 -5.83
CA SER A 21 9.10 26.33 -6.93
C SER A 21 8.72 24.85 -7.02
N TYR A 22 7.68 24.43 -6.29
CA TYR A 22 7.01 23.17 -6.56
C TYR A 22 6.41 23.19 -7.97
N SER A 23 6.44 22.05 -8.65
CA SER A 23 5.77 21.89 -9.93
C SER A 23 4.38 21.30 -9.77
N ALA A 24 3.41 21.87 -10.45
CA ALA A 24 2.10 21.27 -10.63
C ALA A 24 1.99 20.60 -12.00
N ASP A 25 1.45 19.39 -12.01
CA ASP A 25 1.00 18.65 -13.19
C ASP A 25 -0.52 18.51 -13.10
N ILE A 26 -1.23 19.29 -13.91
CA ILE A 26 -2.69 19.36 -13.94
C ILE A 26 -3.17 18.70 -15.22
N ARG A 27 -4.02 17.69 -15.10
CA ARG A 27 -4.59 16.95 -16.22
C ARG A 27 -6.09 16.98 -16.10
N TYR A 28 -6.80 17.24 -17.18
CA TYR A 28 -8.23 17.43 -17.09
C TYR A 28 -8.95 17.05 -18.37
N ILE A 29 -10.22 16.68 -18.20
CA ILE A 29 -11.22 16.58 -19.24
C ILE A 29 -12.49 17.27 -18.72
N GLY A 30 -13.06 18.13 -19.55
CA GLY A 30 -14.31 18.83 -19.33
C GLY A 30 -15.15 18.86 -20.60
N ARG A 31 -16.42 19.23 -20.44
CA ARG A 31 -17.41 19.32 -21.51
C ARG A 31 -18.19 20.60 -21.36
N LYS A 32 -18.43 21.27 -22.49
CA LYS A 32 -19.32 22.42 -22.57
C LYS A 32 -20.76 22.02 -22.28
N ASP A 33 -21.40 22.68 -21.33
CA ASP A 33 -22.82 22.58 -20.99
C ASP A 33 -23.40 24.01 -21.02
N GLY A 34 -23.87 24.43 -22.21
CA GLY A 34 -24.24 25.83 -22.46
C GLY A 34 -23.03 26.76 -22.49
N GLU A 35 -22.99 27.73 -21.59
CA GLU A 35 -21.86 28.66 -21.42
C GLU A 35 -20.81 28.13 -20.42
N GLU A 36 -21.17 27.15 -19.60
CA GLU A 36 -20.29 26.60 -18.58
C GLU A 36 -19.48 25.41 -19.11
N ILE A 37 -18.29 25.19 -18.54
CA ILE A 37 -17.49 23.99 -18.80
C ILE A 37 -17.58 23.08 -17.57
N CYS A 38 -18.32 22.01 -17.71
CA CYS A 38 -18.48 20.98 -16.69
C CYS A 38 -17.23 20.10 -16.67
N LEU A 39 -16.57 20.02 -15.52
CA LEU A 39 -15.41 19.15 -15.33
C LEU A 39 -15.87 17.69 -15.21
N ILE A 40 -15.30 16.82 -16.03
CA ILE A 40 -15.60 15.37 -16.01
C ILE A 40 -14.63 14.66 -15.07
N ALA A 41 -13.34 14.87 -15.29
CA ALA A 41 -12.29 14.29 -14.47
C ALA A 41 -11.07 15.21 -14.46
N ALA A 42 -10.40 15.30 -13.32
CA ALA A 42 -9.10 15.95 -13.23
C ALA A 42 -8.16 15.24 -12.27
N TYR A 43 -6.86 15.41 -12.54
CA TYR A 43 -5.77 15.04 -11.67
C TYR A 43 -4.86 16.25 -11.46
N ILE A 44 -4.50 16.51 -10.20
CA ILE A 44 -3.55 17.56 -9.82
C ILE A 44 -2.44 16.90 -9.00
N GLY A 45 -1.27 16.77 -9.60
CA GLY A 45 -0.07 16.28 -8.93
C GLY A 45 0.88 17.42 -8.60
N LEU A 46 1.24 17.59 -7.33
CA LEU A 46 2.31 18.50 -6.92
C LEU A 46 3.58 17.72 -6.59
N ALA A 47 4.70 18.11 -7.19
CA ALA A 47 6.01 17.50 -6.97
C ALA A 47 7.06 18.55 -6.55
N PRO A 48 8.00 18.19 -5.67
CA PRO A 48 9.06 19.10 -5.23
C PRO A 48 10.12 19.37 -6.29
N LEU A 49 10.16 18.61 -7.38
CA LEU A 49 11.11 18.85 -8.47
C LEU A 49 10.34 19.16 -9.74
N PRO A 50 10.85 20.08 -10.57
CA PRO A 50 10.26 20.37 -11.85
C PRO A 50 10.27 19.15 -12.78
N PRO A 51 9.28 19.03 -13.68
CA PRO A 51 9.32 18.01 -14.73
C PRO A 51 10.54 18.23 -15.63
N THR A 52 11.06 17.13 -16.19
CA THR A 52 12.22 17.18 -17.09
C THR A 52 11.87 17.67 -18.48
N GLU A 53 10.62 17.49 -18.89
CA GLU A 53 10.10 17.83 -20.20
C GLU A 53 8.74 18.50 -20.03
N ASN A 54 8.44 19.49 -20.85
CA ASN A 54 7.11 20.07 -20.91
C ASN A 54 6.28 19.27 -21.93
N ILE A 55 5.35 18.47 -21.41
CA ILE A 55 4.43 17.67 -22.21
C ILE A 55 3.01 18.25 -22.23
N GLY A 56 2.89 19.55 -21.91
CA GLY A 56 1.60 20.22 -21.87
C GLY A 56 0.96 20.37 -23.24
N PHE A 57 -0.36 20.26 -23.28
CA PHE A 57 -1.16 20.44 -24.49
C PHE A 57 -2.59 20.84 -24.11
N ASN A 58 -3.30 21.44 -25.07
CA ASN A 58 -4.71 21.80 -24.94
C ASN A 58 -5.47 21.32 -26.18
N ILE A 59 -6.66 20.78 -25.97
CA ILE A 59 -7.60 20.34 -27.00
C ILE A 59 -8.95 20.95 -26.70
N GLU A 60 -9.50 21.64 -27.70
CA GLU A 60 -10.87 22.12 -27.73
C GLU A 60 -11.54 21.65 -29.02
N VAL A 61 -12.38 20.62 -28.94
CA VAL A 61 -13.08 20.06 -30.11
C VAL A 61 -14.47 19.60 -29.76
N ASN A 62 -15.47 19.97 -30.57
CA ASN A 62 -16.87 19.50 -30.41
C ASN A 62 -17.42 19.67 -28.98
N GLY A 63 -17.03 20.75 -28.29
CA GLY A 63 -17.42 21.02 -26.90
C GLY A 63 -16.68 20.20 -25.84
N LEU A 64 -15.70 19.38 -26.22
CA LEU A 64 -14.74 18.77 -25.31
C LEU A 64 -13.59 19.74 -25.04
N TYR A 65 -13.22 19.88 -23.77
CA TYR A 65 -12.02 20.60 -23.32
C TYR A 65 -11.13 19.61 -22.60
N ALA A 66 -9.92 19.39 -23.08
CA ALA A 66 -9.00 18.46 -22.44
C ALA A 66 -7.57 18.94 -22.56
N GLY A 67 -6.75 18.62 -21.57
CA GLY A 67 -5.37 19.05 -21.62
C GLY A 67 -4.53 18.61 -20.44
N GLN A 68 -3.26 18.97 -20.56
CA GLN A 68 -2.25 18.82 -19.53
C GLN A 68 -1.49 20.13 -19.40
N ILE A 69 -1.37 20.62 -18.17
CA ILE A 69 -0.65 21.85 -17.82
C ILE A 69 0.45 21.47 -16.84
N GLN A 70 1.67 21.90 -17.16
CA GLN A 70 2.81 21.80 -16.27
C GLN A 70 3.33 23.20 -15.95
N LEU A 71 3.32 23.56 -14.67
CA LEU A 71 3.71 24.88 -14.20
C LEU A 71 4.57 24.77 -12.94
N ILE A 72 5.44 25.76 -12.75
CA ILE A 72 6.26 25.94 -11.55
C ILE A 72 5.82 27.26 -10.96
N GLU A 73 5.37 27.23 -9.71
CA GLU A 73 4.74 28.38 -9.08
C GLU A 73 5.27 28.63 -7.67
N ASN A 74 4.96 29.81 -7.15
CA ASN A 74 5.14 30.09 -5.74
C ASN A 74 4.10 29.34 -4.89
N LYS A 75 4.40 29.19 -3.60
CA LYS A 75 3.55 28.47 -2.65
C LYS A 75 2.13 29.01 -2.59
N GLU A 76 1.95 30.33 -2.63
CA GLU A 76 0.64 30.98 -2.52
C GLU A 76 -0.27 30.60 -3.70
N ASN A 77 0.24 30.68 -4.92
CA ASN A 77 -0.46 30.29 -6.14
C ASN A 77 -0.80 28.79 -6.15
N LEU A 78 0.14 27.94 -5.73
CA LEU A 78 -0.11 26.50 -5.62
C LEU A 78 -1.20 26.19 -4.58
N LEU A 79 -1.18 26.84 -3.42
CA LEU A 79 -2.24 26.70 -2.42
C LEU A 79 -3.57 27.23 -2.93
N LYS A 80 -3.60 28.30 -3.74
CA LYS A 80 -4.82 28.78 -4.40
C LYS A 80 -5.41 27.72 -5.34
N ILE A 81 -4.58 27.11 -6.19
CA ILE A 81 -4.99 26.00 -7.08
C ILE A 81 -5.59 24.85 -6.27
N LEU A 82 -4.92 24.42 -5.20
CA LEU A 82 -5.40 23.35 -4.34
C LEU A 82 -6.72 23.69 -3.63
N ASN A 83 -6.90 24.94 -3.20
CA ASN A 83 -8.13 25.41 -2.58
C ASN A 83 -9.31 25.44 -3.57
N MET A 84 -9.08 25.92 -4.79
CA MET A 84 -10.08 25.90 -5.87
C MET A 84 -10.48 24.46 -6.21
N ALA A 85 -9.50 23.57 -6.36
CA ALA A 85 -9.73 22.16 -6.63
C ALA A 85 -10.51 21.48 -5.50
N ALA A 86 -10.19 21.78 -4.23
CA ALA A 86 -10.94 21.32 -3.06
C ALA A 86 -12.38 21.89 -2.96
N GLN A 87 -12.70 22.90 -3.77
CA GLN A 87 -14.03 23.48 -3.95
C GLN A 87 -14.69 23.01 -5.25
N GLY A 88 -14.11 22.01 -5.94
CA GLY A 88 -14.66 21.48 -7.19
C GLY A 88 -14.41 22.37 -8.40
N GLN A 89 -13.45 23.29 -8.35
CA GLN A 89 -13.14 24.23 -9.42
C GLN A 89 -11.71 24.04 -9.93
N LEU A 90 -11.49 24.21 -11.24
CA LEU A 90 -10.18 24.15 -11.86
C LEU A 90 -10.05 25.23 -12.92
N GLU A 91 -9.00 26.05 -12.83
CA GLU A 91 -8.65 27.02 -13.86
C GLU A 91 -7.60 26.41 -14.79
N ALA A 92 -7.88 26.35 -16.10
CA ALA A 92 -7.00 25.77 -17.10
C ALA A 92 -7.18 26.46 -18.45
N HIS A 93 -6.08 26.92 -19.06
CA HIS A 93 -6.05 27.59 -20.39
C HIS A 93 -7.17 28.65 -20.55
N ASP A 94 -7.25 29.60 -19.62
CA ASP A 94 -8.23 30.69 -19.59
C ASP A 94 -9.70 30.27 -19.38
N HIS A 95 -9.93 28.99 -19.03
CA HIS A 95 -11.24 28.46 -18.71
C HIS A 95 -11.37 28.10 -17.23
N LEU A 96 -12.55 28.39 -16.66
CA LEU A 96 -12.96 27.87 -15.36
C LEU A 96 -13.81 26.62 -15.57
N LEU A 97 -13.27 25.47 -15.22
CA LEU A 97 -13.96 24.19 -15.23
C LEU A 97 -14.55 23.93 -13.85
N THR A 98 -15.83 23.56 -13.79
CA THR A 98 -16.52 23.32 -12.52
C THR A 98 -17.06 21.90 -12.45
N LEU A 99 -16.75 21.21 -11.35
CA LEU A 99 -17.27 19.90 -11.03
C LEU A 99 -18.75 20.04 -10.64
N LYS A 100 -19.65 19.60 -11.50
CA LYS A 100 -21.10 19.71 -11.28
C LYS A 100 -21.52 18.92 -10.05
N ASN A 101 -22.30 19.56 -9.19
CA ASN A 101 -22.88 18.91 -8.03
C ASN A 101 -24.22 19.55 -7.66
N GLU A 102 -25.25 18.73 -7.46
CA GLU A 102 -26.57 19.18 -6.99
C GLU A 102 -26.61 19.32 -5.47
N ARG A 103 -25.67 18.68 -4.77
CA ARG A 103 -25.53 18.68 -3.31
C ARG A 103 -24.15 19.18 -2.91
N GLN A 104 -23.74 18.91 -1.67
CA GLN A 104 -22.38 19.13 -1.21
C GLN A 104 -21.43 18.07 -1.80
N TYR A 105 -20.17 18.45 -2.05
CA TYR A 105 -19.14 17.51 -2.50
C TYR A 105 -18.89 16.45 -1.44
N SER A 106 -18.60 15.22 -1.87
CA SER A 106 -18.04 14.20 -0.99
C SER A 106 -16.52 14.18 -1.12
N TYR A 107 -15.86 13.97 0.02
CA TYR A 107 -14.41 14.05 0.12
C TYR A 107 -13.83 12.73 0.63
N HIS A 108 -12.97 12.12 -0.17
CA HIS A 108 -12.24 10.92 0.19
C HIS A 108 -10.74 11.22 0.31
N SER A 109 -10.05 10.60 1.26
CA SER A 109 -8.61 10.79 1.44
C SER A 109 -7.94 9.51 1.93
N ASP A 110 -6.78 9.19 1.33
CA ASP A 110 -5.96 8.05 1.75
C ASP A 110 -5.15 8.38 3.02
N MET A 111 -5.19 9.62 3.50
CA MET A 111 -4.45 10.07 4.67
C MET A 111 -4.95 9.42 5.98
N ASN A 112 -6.18 8.90 5.97
CA ASN A 112 -6.79 8.26 7.13
C ASN A 112 -6.29 6.82 7.38
N PHE A 113 -5.59 6.21 6.41
CA PHE A 113 -5.06 4.85 6.54
C PHE A 113 -3.80 4.84 7.43
N ARG A 114 -3.90 4.30 8.65
CA ARG A 114 -2.84 4.35 9.67
C ARG A 114 -1.60 3.50 9.39
N ASP A 115 -1.67 2.57 8.43
CA ASP A 115 -0.64 1.55 8.21
C ASP A 115 0.07 1.59 6.85
N ARG A 116 0.06 2.74 6.16
CA ARG A 116 0.88 2.89 4.95
C ARG A 116 2.35 3.07 5.34
N TRP A 117 3.25 2.52 4.52
CA TRP A 117 4.71 2.72 4.68
C TRP A 117 5.18 4.02 4.05
N PHE A 118 4.45 4.51 3.06
CA PHE A 118 4.68 5.79 2.40
C PHE A 118 3.35 6.52 2.24
N TYR A 119 3.37 7.82 2.49
CA TYR A 119 2.25 8.71 2.44
C TYR A 119 2.59 9.87 1.52
N ASP A 120 1.77 10.00 0.49
CA ASP A 120 1.50 11.25 -0.20
C ASP A 120 0.23 11.88 0.41
N LEU A 121 0.11 13.20 0.35
CA LEU A 121 -1.18 13.82 0.67
C LEU A 121 -2.14 13.51 -0.47
N HIS A 122 -3.34 13.07 -0.13
CA HIS A 122 -4.37 12.70 -1.10
C HIS A 122 -5.70 13.33 -0.73
N LEU A 123 -6.37 13.94 -1.69
CA LEU A 123 -7.76 14.33 -1.59
C LEU A 123 -8.46 14.03 -2.91
N GLN A 124 -9.58 13.33 -2.85
CA GLN A 124 -10.49 13.17 -3.96
C GLN A 124 -11.77 13.96 -3.67
N VAL A 125 -12.11 14.86 -4.57
CA VAL A 125 -13.37 15.64 -4.54
C VAL A 125 -14.30 15.02 -5.55
N VAL A 126 -15.47 14.56 -5.10
CA VAL A 126 -16.41 13.83 -5.93
C VAL A 126 -17.70 14.64 -6.11
N GLY A 127 -18.11 14.80 -7.37
CA GLY A 127 -19.31 15.49 -7.80
C GLY A 127 -20.47 14.53 -8.10
N ASN A 128 -21.41 14.97 -8.94
CA ASN A 128 -22.55 14.16 -9.35
C ASN A 128 -22.13 13.03 -10.31
N THR A 129 -22.99 12.03 -10.50
CA THR A 129 -22.74 10.87 -11.39
C THR A 129 -23.32 11.08 -12.80
N ASP A 130 -23.91 12.24 -13.07
CA ASP A 130 -24.74 12.45 -14.25
C ASP A 130 -23.95 12.92 -15.48
N VAL A 131 -23.17 12.01 -16.06
CA VAL A 131 -22.52 12.23 -17.37
C VAL A 131 -22.73 11.02 -18.26
N ALA A 132 -23.92 10.94 -18.87
CA ALA A 132 -24.04 10.26 -20.14
C ALA A 132 -23.60 11.24 -21.25
N LEU A 133 -22.48 10.94 -21.92
CA LEU A 133 -22.24 11.46 -23.27
C LEU A 133 -23.16 10.70 -24.22
N SER A 134 -23.91 11.39 -25.07
CA SER A 134 -24.75 10.70 -26.07
C SER A 134 -23.86 9.95 -27.07
N GLN A 135 -24.25 8.73 -27.45
CA GLN A 135 -23.45 7.89 -28.35
C GLN A 135 -23.19 8.55 -29.71
N SER A 136 -24.14 9.35 -30.22
CA SER A 136 -23.98 10.08 -31.48
C SER A 136 -22.90 11.16 -31.42
N ASN A 137 -22.60 11.69 -30.23
CA ASN A 137 -21.54 12.69 -30.05
C ASN A 137 -20.15 12.05 -29.96
N LEU A 138 -20.05 10.78 -29.53
CA LEU A 138 -18.77 10.11 -29.33
C LEU A 138 -17.99 9.92 -30.63
N SER A 139 -18.62 9.46 -31.70
CA SER A 139 -17.94 9.26 -32.99
C SER A 139 -17.43 10.58 -33.60
N GLY A 140 -18.18 11.66 -33.43
CA GLY A 140 -17.77 13.00 -33.84
C GLY A 140 -16.57 13.51 -33.04
N ILE A 141 -16.57 13.29 -31.72
CA ILE A 141 -15.44 13.62 -30.85
C ILE A 141 -14.20 12.80 -31.22
N ASP A 142 -14.31 11.48 -31.37
CA ASP A 142 -13.18 10.62 -31.72
C ASP A 142 -12.55 11.02 -33.07
N ASN A 143 -13.37 11.32 -34.07
CA ASN A 143 -12.88 11.79 -35.36
C ASN A 143 -12.18 13.16 -35.27
N ALA A 144 -12.69 14.07 -34.43
CA ALA A 144 -12.06 15.36 -34.22
C ALA A 144 -10.73 15.24 -33.44
N LEU A 145 -10.65 14.34 -32.47
CA LEU A 145 -9.42 14.04 -31.73
C LEU A 145 -8.30 13.53 -32.65
N ARG A 146 -8.62 12.68 -33.63
CA ARG A 146 -7.65 12.20 -34.63
C ARG A 146 -7.11 13.31 -35.55
N GLN A 147 -7.82 14.43 -35.66
CA GLN A 147 -7.46 15.59 -36.50
C GLN A 147 -6.77 16.71 -35.71
N CYS A 148 -6.66 16.60 -34.39
CA CYS A 148 -5.98 17.58 -33.56
C CYS A 148 -4.48 17.64 -33.85
N SER A 149 -3.83 18.76 -33.50
CA SER A 149 -2.37 18.91 -33.62
C SER A 149 -1.61 17.86 -32.82
N THR A 150 -2.15 17.51 -31.65
CA THR A 150 -1.76 16.33 -30.88
C THR A 150 -2.84 15.28 -31.08
N PRO A 151 -2.66 14.33 -32.02
CA PRO A 151 -3.71 13.39 -32.38
C PRO A 151 -3.87 12.31 -31.31
N PHE A 152 -5.12 11.94 -31.04
CA PHE A 152 -5.50 10.80 -30.20
C PHE A 152 -6.45 9.89 -30.99
N ASP A 153 -6.37 8.57 -30.81
CA ASP A 153 -7.24 7.62 -31.54
C ASP A 153 -8.70 7.64 -31.05
N GLY A 154 -8.98 8.39 -30.00
CA GLY A 154 -10.33 8.63 -29.49
C GLY A 154 -10.31 9.00 -28.01
N LEU A 155 -11.49 9.06 -27.41
CA LEU A 155 -11.63 9.50 -26.03
C LEU A 155 -10.93 8.55 -25.04
N SER A 156 -11.00 7.23 -25.28
CA SER A 156 -10.35 6.22 -24.44
C SER A 156 -8.82 6.37 -24.42
N ASP A 157 -8.21 6.62 -25.58
CA ASP A 157 -6.77 6.89 -25.71
C ASP A 157 -6.38 8.17 -24.95
N LEU A 158 -7.16 9.25 -25.10
CA LEU A 158 -6.95 10.49 -24.37
C LEU A 158 -7.07 10.32 -22.84
N PHE A 159 -8.08 9.59 -22.35
CA PHE A 159 -8.20 9.24 -20.91
C PHE A 159 -6.98 8.46 -20.43
N GLY A 160 -6.56 7.45 -21.21
CA GLY A 160 -5.38 6.62 -20.92
C GLY A 160 -4.10 7.44 -20.84
N TRP A 161 -3.87 8.33 -21.80
CA TRP A 161 -2.72 9.25 -21.82
C TRP A 161 -2.70 10.17 -20.61
N LEU A 162 -3.84 10.79 -20.28
CA LEU A 162 -3.96 11.67 -19.12
C LEU A 162 -3.88 10.89 -17.80
N GLY A 163 -4.01 9.56 -17.81
CA GLY A 163 -4.07 8.73 -16.61
C GLY A 163 -5.33 8.99 -15.79
N LEU A 164 -6.42 9.41 -16.45
CA LEU A 164 -7.71 9.68 -15.84
C LEU A 164 -8.64 8.48 -16.03
N LYS A 165 -9.56 8.27 -15.10
CA LYS A 165 -10.56 7.21 -15.22
C LYS A 165 -11.69 7.66 -16.13
N ASP A 166 -12.06 6.80 -17.08
CA ASP A 166 -13.21 7.03 -17.94
C ASP A 166 -14.52 6.68 -17.19
N PRO A 167 -15.41 7.65 -16.93
CA PRO A 167 -16.67 7.40 -16.23
C PRO A 167 -17.61 6.48 -17.01
N GLN A 168 -17.48 6.39 -18.35
CA GLN A 168 -18.35 5.57 -19.19
C GLN A 168 -18.20 4.07 -18.88
N PHE A 169 -16.99 3.63 -18.54
CA PHE A 169 -16.69 2.23 -18.24
C PHE A 169 -16.73 1.92 -16.75
N SER A 170 -16.39 2.90 -15.91
CA SER A 170 -16.19 2.67 -14.47
C SER A 170 -17.46 2.87 -13.62
N ARG A 171 -18.52 3.48 -14.17
CA ARG A 171 -19.69 3.98 -13.39
C ARG A 171 -19.27 4.88 -12.20
N GLU A 172 -18.05 5.42 -12.25
CA GLU A 172 -17.55 6.31 -11.21
C GLU A 172 -18.11 7.72 -11.42
N SER A 173 -18.36 8.41 -10.31
CA SER A 173 -18.77 9.82 -10.30
C SER A 173 -17.64 10.72 -10.80
N LEU A 174 -18.01 11.90 -11.31
CA LEU A 174 -17.04 12.92 -11.71
C LEU A 174 -16.15 13.28 -10.53
N SER A 175 -14.86 13.46 -10.75
CA SER A 175 -13.97 13.76 -9.63
C SER A 175 -12.71 14.54 -10.00
N ILE A 176 -12.17 15.21 -8.98
CA ILE A 176 -10.83 15.80 -8.98
C ILE A 176 -9.99 14.99 -8.01
N ASN A 177 -8.91 14.38 -8.50
CA ASN A 177 -7.93 13.69 -7.68
C ASN A 177 -6.71 14.58 -7.45
N ILE A 178 -6.36 14.85 -6.20
CA ILE A 178 -5.27 15.75 -5.82
C ILE A 178 -4.24 14.95 -5.05
N ARG A 179 -2.97 14.97 -5.50
CA ARG A 179 -1.84 14.32 -4.82
C ARG A 179 -0.67 15.27 -4.65
N ILE A 180 -0.07 15.30 -3.46
CA ILE A 180 1.11 16.11 -3.16
C ILE A 180 2.23 15.21 -2.67
N LEU A 181 3.35 15.20 -3.39
CA LEU A 181 4.56 14.51 -2.99
C LEU A 181 5.30 15.30 -1.90
N PRO A 182 5.93 14.60 -0.93
CA PRO A 182 6.55 15.26 0.21
C PRO A 182 7.78 16.08 -0.19
N PRO A 183 8.01 17.23 0.45
CA PRO A 183 9.20 18.06 0.20
C PRO A 183 10.47 17.42 0.74
N VAL A 184 10.35 16.45 1.66
CA VAL A 184 11.48 15.74 2.26
C VAL A 184 11.20 14.25 2.27
N ASP A 185 12.18 13.44 1.83
CA ASP A 185 12.09 11.98 1.95
C ASP A 185 13.45 11.31 2.21
N LEU A 186 13.40 10.05 2.67
CA LEU A 186 14.55 9.17 2.86
C LEU A 186 15.11 8.69 1.51
N ILE A 187 16.43 8.75 1.35
CA ILE A 187 17.12 8.09 0.24
C ILE A 187 17.48 6.67 0.68
N LEU A 188 16.52 5.77 0.52
CA LEU A 188 16.55 4.41 1.06
C LEU A 188 17.82 3.63 0.69
N SER A 189 18.29 3.76 -0.56
CA SER A 189 19.53 3.11 -1.04
C SER A 189 20.80 3.54 -0.30
N ASN A 190 20.75 4.67 0.41
CA ASN A 190 21.87 5.23 1.16
C ASN A 190 21.63 5.23 2.67
N CYS A 191 20.47 4.76 3.11
CA CYS A 191 20.16 4.56 4.52
C CYS A 191 20.45 3.11 4.90
N ARG A 192 21.04 2.88 6.07
CA ARG A 192 21.35 1.53 6.56
C ARG A 192 21.57 1.50 8.05
N LEU A 193 21.32 0.36 8.66
CA LEU A 193 21.77 0.02 10.00
C LEU A 193 22.94 -0.95 9.85
N ASP A 194 24.08 -0.64 10.46
CA ASP A 194 25.26 -1.51 10.47
C ASP A 194 26.07 -1.22 11.74
N LYS A 195 26.45 -2.27 12.47
CA LYS A 195 27.28 -2.19 13.69
C LYS A 195 26.76 -1.14 14.67
N ASP A 196 25.49 -1.26 15.05
CA ASP A 196 24.80 -0.34 15.98
C ASP A 196 24.71 1.12 15.51
N LYS A 197 24.95 1.41 14.23
CA LYS A 197 24.85 2.76 13.67
C LYS A 197 23.79 2.80 12.58
N LEU A 198 22.70 3.50 12.85
CA LEU A 198 21.71 3.86 11.84
C LEU A 198 22.19 5.12 11.12
N GLN A 199 22.52 4.96 9.84
CA GLN A 199 22.85 6.04 8.91
C GLN A 199 21.59 6.40 8.12
N ILE A 200 21.16 7.65 8.23
CA ILE A 200 20.00 8.20 7.52
C ILE A 200 20.47 9.29 6.56
N LEU A 201 20.02 9.18 5.32
CA LEU A 201 20.15 10.19 4.28
C LEU A 201 18.77 10.71 3.90
N LEU A 202 18.58 12.02 3.99
CA LEU A 202 17.38 12.75 3.59
C LEU A 202 17.69 13.65 2.41
N ASN A 203 16.74 13.80 1.50
CA ASN A 203 16.71 14.90 0.54
C ASN A 203 15.51 15.77 0.82
N ALA A 204 15.75 17.06 1.04
CA ALA A 204 14.73 18.08 1.20
C ALA A 204 14.71 19.05 0.01
N HIS A 205 13.53 19.60 -0.27
CA HIS A 205 13.34 20.76 -1.13
C HIS A 205 14.18 21.94 -0.60
N PRO A 206 14.81 22.77 -1.47
CA PRO A 206 15.65 23.89 -1.04
C PRO A 206 14.96 24.87 -0.10
N ASP A 207 13.68 25.15 -0.34
CA ASP A 207 12.90 26.16 0.39
C ASP A 207 12.03 25.56 1.51
N PHE A 208 12.21 24.27 1.82
CA PHE A 208 11.46 23.63 2.89
C PHE A 208 11.92 24.13 4.28
N ASP A 209 10.95 24.48 5.12
CA ASP A 209 11.15 24.83 6.52
C ASP A 209 11.49 23.59 7.36
N LEU A 210 12.77 23.44 7.66
CA LEU A 210 13.29 22.31 8.42
C LEU A 210 12.75 22.22 9.86
N ALA A 211 12.19 23.30 10.42
CA ALA A 211 11.60 23.26 11.76
C ALA A 211 10.36 22.36 11.82
N ARG A 212 9.70 22.12 10.68
CA ARG A 212 8.52 21.26 10.55
C ARG A 212 8.87 19.77 10.43
N LEU A 213 10.16 19.44 10.34
CA LEU A 213 10.61 18.07 10.14
C LEU A 213 10.59 17.26 11.43
N GLY A 214 9.78 16.20 11.45
CA GLY A 214 9.84 15.14 12.45
C GLY A 214 10.63 13.94 11.92
N LEU A 215 11.62 13.47 12.67
CA LEU A 215 12.30 12.21 12.41
C LEU A 215 12.45 11.45 13.72
N ALA A 216 11.65 10.41 13.88
CA ALA A 216 11.71 9.51 15.03
C ALA A 216 12.37 8.19 14.65
N VAL A 217 13.08 7.59 15.58
CA VAL A 217 13.71 6.27 15.43
C VAL A 217 13.33 5.39 16.61
N ARG A 218 12.96 4.14 16.34
CA ARG A 218 12.75 3.09 17.34
C ARG A 218 13.68 1.91 17.05
N ALA A 219 14.59 1.61 17.97
CA ALA A 219 15.44 0.41 17.91
C ALA A 219 14.71 -0.84 18.43
N VAL A 220 14.98 -1.99 17.78
CA VAL A 220 14.48 -3.32 18.14
C VAL A 220 15.59 -4.39 17.93
N PRO A 221 15.88 -5.24 18.94
CA PRO A 221 15.41 -5.12 20.31
C PRO A 221 15.87 -3.80 20.93
N GLY A 222 15.16 -3.37 21.97
CA GLY A 222 15.41 -2.08 22.57
C GLY A 222 14.95 -2.05 24.02
N ASN A 223 15.57 -1.18 24.82
CA ASN A 223 15.29 -1.03 26.24
C ASN A 223 14.03 -0.18 26.49
N GLY A 224 12.89 -0.64 25.98
CA GLY A 224 11.59 0.01 26.17
C GLY A 224 11.51 1.41 25.54
N VAL A 225 11.19 2.43 26.34
CA VAL A 225 11.04 3.82 25.85
C VAL A 225 12.39 4.44 25.49
N SER A 226 13.49 4.03 26.14
CA SER A 226 14.81 4.63 25.89
C SER A 226 15.40 4.27 24.51
N SER A 227 14.85 3.24 23.85
CA SER A 227 15.19 2.89 22.46
C SER A 227 14.43 3.72 21.42
N ARG A 228 13.56 4.64 21.86
CA ARG A 228 12.77 5.55 21.03
C ARG A 228 13.36 6.96 21.14
N LYS A 229 13.72 7.56 20.01
CA LYS A 229 14.40 8.86 19.98
C LYS A 229 13.79 9.76 18.90
N GLN A 230 13.59 11.03 19.23
CA GLN A 230 13.45 12.09 18.23
C GLN A 230 14.84 12.55 17.80
N VAL A 231 15.12 12.51 16.50
CA VAL A 231 16.46 12.72 15.96
C VAL A 231 16.52 13.78 14.87
N SER A 232 15.44 14.53 14.62
CA SER A 232 15.43 15.66 13.67
C SER A 232 16.58 16.65 13.92
N ALA A 233 16.82 17.00 15.19
CA ALA A 233 17.89 17.93 15.59
C ALA A 233 19.30 17.38 15.35
N HIS A 234 19.45 16.06 15.13
CA HIS A 234 20.73 15.42 14.83
C HIS A 234 21.03 15.39 13.33
N VAL A 235 20.08 15.84 12.48
CA VAL A 235 20.27 15.91 11.04
C VAL A 235 21.18 17.09 10.71
N LYS A 236 22.37 16.79 10.18
CA LYS A 236 23.31 17.78 9.65
C LYS A 236 22.97 18.05 8.20
N TRP A 237 22.46 19.25 7.94
CA TRP A 237 22.09 19.70 6.60
C TRP A 237 23.28 20.32 5.88
N LYS A 238 23.44 19.96 4.61
CA LYS A 238 24.41 20.58 3.70
C LYS A 238 23.78 21.73 2.94
N LYS A 239 24.63 22.54 2.28
CA LYS A 239 24.19 23.53 1.29
C LYS A 239 23.43 22.85 0.15
N VAL A 240 22.51 23.60 -0.45
CA VAL A 240 21.71 23.15 -1.59
C VAL A 240 22.61 22.84 -2.79
N ARG A 241 22.39 21.68 -3.43
CA ARG A 241 23.08 21.27 -4.65
C ARG A 241 22.09 20.55 -5.58
N LYS A 242 22.06 20.91 -6.87
CA LYS A 242 21.14 20.35 -7.87
C LYS A 242 19.66 20.41 -7.42
N GLY A 243 19.24 21.56 -6.88
CA GLY A 243 17.85 21.76 -6.44
C GLY A 243 17.44 20.92 -5.23
N ARG A 244 18.38 20.39 -4.43
CA ARG A 244 18.07 19.63 -3.21
C ARG A 244 19.00 20.00 -2.06
N ARG A 245 18.48 19.95 -0.85
CA ARG A 245 19.22 20.08 0.41
C ARG A 245 19.41 18.69 1.01
N GLU A 246 20.66 18.23 1.10
CA GLU A 246 20.97 16.91 1.65
C GLU A 246 21.09 16.98 3.19
N GLY A 247 20.39 16.11 3.89
CA GLY A 247 20.45 15.96 5.35
C GLY A 247 21.01 14.61 5.76
N ARG A 248 21.97 14.57 6.70
CA ARG A 248 22.55 13.32 7.21
C ARG A 248 22.42 13.23 8.72
N ALA A 249 21.96 12.09 9.21
CA ALA A 249 22.01 11.75 10.62
C ALA A 249 22.67 10.38 10.82
N THR A 250 23.46 10.27 11.89
CA THR A 250 24.02 9.00 12.36
C THR A 250 23.59 8.81 13.79
N ILE A 251 22.82 7.75 14.05
CA ILE A 251 22.25 7.46 15.36
C ILE A 251 22.85 6.17 15.88
N THR A 252 23.42 6.20 17.08
CA THR A 252 23.88 4.97 17.75
C THR A 252 22.71 4.29 18.43
N LEU A 253 22.48 3.03 18.05
CA LEU A 253 21.41 2.15 18.51
C LEU A 253 22.07 0.85 19.02
N ARG A 254 22.53 0.85 20.27
CA ARG A 254 23.23 -0.31 20.85
C ARG A 254 22.30 -1.51 20.96
N ASN A 255 22.79 -2.68 20.55
CA ASN A 255 22.09 -3.96 20.59
C ASN A 255 20.78 -3.95 19.78
N ALA A 256 20.71 -3.12 18.74
CA ALA A 256 19.56 -3.08 17.85
C ALA A 256 19.88 -3.88 16.59
N ASP A 257 19.06 -4.89 16.32
CA ASP A 257 19.15 -5.72 15.11
C ASP A 257 18.32 -5.11 13.98
N SER A 258 17.41 -4.22 14.35
CA SER A 258 16.57 -3.44 13.45
C SER A 258 16.22 -2.07 14.03
N ALA A 259 15.88 -1.14 13.15
CA ALA A 259 15.43 0.19 13.53
C ALA A 259 14.31 0.67 12.62
N LEU A 260 13.20 1.12 13.20
CA LEU A 260 12.12 1.80 12.51
C LEU A 260 12.40 3.30 12.50
N ALA A 261 12.62 3.88 11.33
CA ALA A 261 12.59 5.32 11.12
C ALA A 261 11.18 5.76 10.73
N MET A 262 10.71 6.86 11.32
CA MET A 262 9.42 7.49 11.03
C MET A 262 9.67 8.94 10.69
N LEU A 263 9.48 9.30 9.43
CA LEU A 263 9.59 10.64 8.89
C LEU A 263 8.21 11.30 8.88
N MET A 264 8.13 12.51 9.42
CA MET A 264 6.92 13.31 9.50
C MET A 264 7.20 14.74 9.05
N ILE A 265 6.17 15.41 8.54
CA ILE A 265 6.18 16.84 8.23
C ILE A 265 4.95 17.45 8.87
N GLY A 266 5.16 18.40 9.78
CA GLY A 266 4.10 18.90 10.66
C GLY A 266 3.49 17.75 11.45
N GLU A 267 2.18 17.58 11.34
CA GLU A 267 1.42 16.51 12.01
C GLU A 267 1.24 15.25 11.14
N THR A 268 1.74 15.25 9.91
CA THR A 268 1.50 14.16 8.94
C THR A 268 2.71 13.24 8.80
N THR A 269 2.48 11.93 8.87
CA THR A 269 3.52 10.93 8.56
C THR A 269 3.79 10.92 7.05
N VAL A 270 5.05 10.96 6.66
CA VAL A 270 5.50 10.82 5.26
C VAL A 270 5.92 9.40 4.99
N ARG A 271 6.75 8.83 5.86
CA ARG A 271 7.35 7.52 5.63
C ARG A 271 7.63 6.80 6.93
N ARG A 272 7.34 5.50 6.93
CA ARG A 272 7.84 4.53 7.90
C ARG A 272 8.85 3.67 7.15
N GLN A 273 9.98 3.32 7.75
CA GLN A 273 10.93 2.42 7.13
C GLN A 273 11.70 1.65 8.18
N TRP A 274 11.77 0.33 8.02
CA TRP A 274 12.68 -0.50 8.79
C TRP A 274 14.04 -0.60 8.11
N PHE A 275 15.08 -0.52 8.92
CA PHE A 275 16.45 -0.84 8.57
C PHE A 275 16.88 -2.03 9.42
N LEU A 276 17.52 -3.01 8.79
CA LEU A 276 18.03 -4.21 9.46
C LEU A 276 19.56 -4.12 9.54
N ASP A 277 20.12 -4.55 10.67
CA ASP A 277 21.55 -4.79 10.80
C ASP A 277 21.86 -6.15 10.16
N PRO A 278 22.60 -6.21 9.04
CA PRO A 278 22.87 -7.47 8.36
C PRO A 278 23.73 -8.43 9.18
N VAL A 279 24.46 -7.95 10.19
CA VAL A 279 25.30 -8.78 11.05
C VAL A 279 24.51 -9.36 12.22
N LYS A 280 23.45 -8.68 12.65
CA LYS A 280 22.66 -9.08 13.83
C LYS A 280 21.27 -9.60 13.50
N GLY A 281 20.83 -9.51 12.25
CA GLY A 281 19.53 -10.02 11.85
C GLY A 281 19.44 -11.53 12.11
N ASP A 282 18.64 -11.94 13.10
CA ASP A 282 18.49 -13.34 13.51
C ASP A 282 17.90 -14.24 12.42
N ASN A 283 17.18 -13.66 11.44
CA ASN A 283 16.54 -14.41 10.37
C ASN A 283 17.40 -14.44 9.09
N ASN A 284 18.38 -15.34 9.05
CA ASN A 284 19.22 -15.57 7.87
C ASN A 284 18.41 -15.92 6.61
N ARG A 285 17.25 -16.56 6.75
CA ARG A 285 16.38 -16.91 5.62
C ARG A 285 15.76 -15.65 5.01
N LEU A 286 15.31 -14.72 5.85
CA LEU A 286 14.84 -13.41 5.41
C LEU A 286 15.94 -12.65 4.67
N ILE A 287 17.16 -12.60 5.21
CA ILE A 287 18.30 -11.92 4.57
C ILE A 287 18.58 -12.53 3.20
N ALA A 288 18.65 -13.86 3.11
CA ALA A 288 18.93 -14.57 1.87
C ALA A 288 17.85 -14.32 0.80
N VAL A 289 16.57 -14.37 1.17
CA VAL A 289 15.47 -14.11 0.23
C VAL A 289 15.41 -12.65 -0.18
N GLN A 290 15.55 -11.71 0.75
CA GLN A 290 15.49 -10.27 0.46
C GLN A 290 16.63 -9.79 -0.45
N HIS A 291 17.75 -10.53 -0.49
CA HIS A 291 18.82 -10.27 -1.44
C HIS A 291 18.31 -10.31 -2.90
N PHE A 292 17.39 -11.23 -3.21
CA PHE A 292 16.84 -11.43 -4.54
C PHE A 292 15.44 -10.79 -4.70
N ASP A 293 14.60 -10.87 -3.65
CA ASP A 293 13.26 -10.27 -3.61
C ASP A 293 13.22 -9.10 -2.62
N LYS A 294 13.70 -7.93 -3.08
CA LYS A 294 13.73 -6.70 -2.28
C LYS A 294 12.33 -6.39 -1.74
N ASP A 295 12.25 -6.21 -0.42
CA ASP A 295 11.02 -5.97 0.35
C ASP A 295 9.97 -7.09 0.26
N LEU A 296 10.37 -8.29 -0.19
CA LEU A 296 9.48 -9.45 -0.40
C LEU A 296 8.34 -9.14 -1.37
N ARG A 297 8.56 -8.29 -2.37
CA ARG A 297 7.52 -7.83 -3.30
C ARG A 297 6.88 -8.98 -4.05
N MET A 298 7.68 -9.93 -4.54
CA MET A 298 7.18 -11.07 -5.31
C MET A 298 6.38 -12.02 -4.41
N ILE A 299 6.89 -12.33 -3.22
CA ILE A 299 6.18 -13.21 -2.27
C ILE A 299 4.88 -12.56 -1.78
N ARG A 300 4.89 -11.25 -1.50
CA ARG A 300 3.66 -10.51 -1.14
C ARG A 300 2.64 -10.51 -2.25
N SER A 301 3.06 -10.24 -3.49
CA SER A 301 2.18 -10.27 -4.66
C SER A 301 1.55 -11.66 -4.85
N ALA A 302 2.36 -12.71 -4.70
CA ALA A 302 1.89 -14.10 -4.78
C ALA A 302 0.80 -14.41 -3.73
N ILE A 303 0.90 -13.86 -2.52
CA ILE A 303 -0.10 -14.09 -1.45
C ILE A 303 -1.33 -13.16 -1.59
N PHE A 304 -1.15 -11.90 -1.97
CA PHE A 304 -2.18 -10.87 -1.83
C PHE A 304 -2.86 -10.44 -3.14
N ASP A 305 -2.27 -10.66 -4.31
CA ASP A 305 -2.81 -10.23 -5.61
C ASP A 305 -3.71 -11.30 -6.28
N GLN A 306 -4.24 -12.23 -5.47
CA GLN A 306 -5.29 -13.26 -5.65
C GLN A 306 -5.85 -13.55 -7.06
N THR A 307 -4.99 -13.83 -8.03
CA THR A 307 -5.42 -14.23 -9.38
C THR A 307 -5.17 -15.70 -9.70
N ASP A 308 -4.27 -16.37 -8.95
CA ASP A 308 -3.79 -17.72 -9.24
C ASP A 308 -3.56 -18.52 -7.94
N SER A 309 -4.22 -19.67 -7.80
CA SER A 309 -4.11 -20.55 -6.62
C SER A 309 -2.73 -21.16 -6.47
N ALA A 310 -2.06 -21.53 -7.56
CA ALA A 310 -0.72 -22.11 -7.51
C ALA A 310 0.32 -21.09 -7.04
N ARG A 311 0.18 -19.82 -7.46
CA ARG A 311 1.03 -18.73 -6.95
C ARG A 311 0.76 -18.47 -5.47
N PHE A 312 -0.49 -18.54 -5.03
CA PHE A 312 -0.84 -18.40 -3.62
C PHE A 312 -0.16 -19.47 -2.76
N GLU A 313 -0.21 -20.74 -3.18
CA GLU A 313 0.47 -21.86 -2.50
C GLU A 313 1.99 -21.66 -2.43
N LEU A 314 2.63 -21.25 -3.54
CA LEU A 314 4.05 -20.92 -3.57
C LEU A 314 4.39 -19.77 -2.61
N GLY A 315 3.54 -18.74 -2.57
CA GLY A 315 3.69 -17.61 -1.65
C GLY A 315 3.62 -18.05 -0.19
N VAL A 316 2.61 -18.83 0.17
CA VAL A 316 2.43 -19.38 1.53
C VAL A 316 3.61 -20.27 1.92
N SER A 317 4.07 -21.13 1.02
CA SER A 317 5.24 -21.99 1.26
C SER A 317 6.52 -21.18 1.50
N ALA A 318 6.74 -20.12 0.72
CA ALA A 318 7.87 -19.21 0.91
C ALA A 318 7.77 -18.46 2.25
N LEU A 319 6.57 -18.04 2.66
CA LEU A 319 6.35 -17.42 3.97
C LEU A 319 6.67 -18.39 5.11
N LEU A 320 6.22 -19.64 5.04
CA LEU A 320 6.57 -20.68 6.03
C LEU A 320 8.07 -20.89 6.11
N PHE A 321 8.77 -20.94 4.97
CA PHE A 321 10.24 -21.01 4.95
C PHE A 321 10.87 -19.83 5.68
N LEU A 322 10.40 -18.60 5.41
CA LEU A 322 10.86 -17.38 6.08
C LEU A 322 10.56 -17.39 7.58
N MET A 323 9.49 -18.06 8.02
CA MET A 323 9.11 -18.20 9.43
C MET A 323 9.91 -19.27 10.19
N GLY A 324 10.79 -20.03 9.53
CA GLY A 324 11.61 -21.04 10.20
C GLY A 324 11.19 -22.49 9.92
N PHE A 325 10.07 -22.72 9.21
CA PHE A 325 9.65 -24.06 8.78
C PHE A 325 10.50 -24.58 7.63
N SER A 326 10.63 -25.89 7.49
CA SER A 326 11.10 -26.51 6.24
C SER A 326 9.87 -26.92 5.45
N SER A 327 9.48 -26.12 4.46
CA SER A 327 8.26 -26.29 3.66
C SER A 327 8.56 -26.80 2.25
N ALA A 328 7.63 -27.60 1.71
CA ALA A 328 7.65 -28.07 0.34
C ALA A 328 6.24 -28.08 -0.24
N VAL A 329 6.04 -27.35 -1.35
CA VAL A 329 4.83 -27.48 -2.18
C VAL A 329 4.85 -28.87 -2.80
N GLN A 330 3.75 -29.60 -2.70
CA GLN A 330 3.68 -30.95 -3.23
C GLN A 330 3.37 -30.95 -4.73
N VAL A 331 3.97 -31.90 -5.45
CA VAL A 331 3.79 -32.06 -6.90
C VAL A 331 2.61 -33.00 -7.22
N GLU A 332 2.25 -33.87 -6.27
CA GLU A 332 1.21 -34.87 -6.43
C GLU A 332 -0.18 -34.24 -6.30
N THR A 333 -1.13 -34.63 -7.15
CA THR A 333 -2.45 -33.97 -7.22
C THR A 333 -3.33 -34.37 -6.02
N ASP A 334 -3.18 -35.61 -5.54
CA ASP A 334 -3.86 -36.08 -4.33
C ASP A 334 -2.96 -36.02 -3.09
N SER A 335 -2.33 -34.87 -2.89
CA SER A 335 -1.52 -34.58 -1.72
C SER A 335 -1.94 -33.23 -1.11
N PRO A 336 -1.61 -32.95 0.16
CA PRO A 336 -1.81 -31.61 0.71
C PRO A 336 -0.98 -30.59 -0.06
N ASP A 337 -1.51 -29.38 -0.27
CA ASP A 337 -0.85 -28.35 -1.07
C ASP A 337 0.58 -28.08 -0.59
N ILE A 338 0.80 -28.04 0.73
CA ILE A 338 2.14 -27.90 1.34
C ILE A 338 2.31 -28.89 2.50
N VAL A 339 3.49 -29.50 2.58
CA VAL A 339 3.98 -30.19 3.77
C VAL A 339 5.10 -29.37 4.38
N ALA A 340 5.05 -29.15 5.68
CA ALA A 340 6.09 -28.43 6.40
C ALA A 340 6.52 -29.15 7.68
N THR A 341 7.78 -28.94 8.08
CA THR A 341 8.29 -29.40 9.37
C THR A 341 8.82 -28.26 10.22
N THR A 342 8.62 -28.36 11.52
CA THR A 342 9.28 -27.48 12.50
C THR A 342 10.68 -28.01 12.85
N PRO A 343 11.59 -27.17 13.36
CA PRO A 343 12.87 -27.64 13.90
C PRO A 343 12.73 -28.71 14.99
N GLY A 344 11.68 -28.66 15.81
CA GLY A 344 11.32 -29.66 16.80
C GLY A 344 10.74 -30.97 16.24
N GLY A 345 10.63 -31.12 14.91
CA GLY A 345 10.22 -32.36 14.25
C GLY A 345 8.71 -32.57 14.16
N ARG A 346 7.89 -31.53 14.37
CA ARG A 346 6.45 -31.59 14.10
C ARG A 346 6.18 -31.55 12.61
N LEU A 347 5.13 -32.24 12.19
CA LEU A 347 4.64 -32.22 10.81
C LEU A 347 3.42 -31.30 10.73
N VAL A 348 3.39 -30.48 9.70
CA VAL A 348 2.30 -29.56 9.42
C VAL A 348 1.80 -29.83 8.01
N LEU A 349 0.53 -30.19 7.89
CA LEU A 349 -0.16 -30.33 6.61
C LEU A 349 -0.95 -29.07 6.33
N VAL A 350 -0.77 -28.48 5.15
CA VAL A 350 -1.39 -27.21 4.80
C VAL A 350 -2.23 -27.37 3.53
N GLU A 351 -3.48 -26.94 3.62
CA GLU A 351 -4.31 -26.64 2.45
C GLU A 351 -4.42 -25.13 2.28
N CYS A 352 -4.39 -24.67 1.04
CA CYS A 352 -4.59 -23.29 0.67
C CYS A 352 -5.94 -23.13 -0.05
N THR A 353 -6.63 -22.02 0.24
CA THR A 353 -7.83 -21.64 -0.51
C THR A 353 -7.90 -20.12 -0.70
N THR A 354 -8.31 -19.71 -1.90
CA THR A 354 -8.56 -18.31 -2.23
C THR A 354 -10.06 -17.98 -2.24
N ARG A 355 -10.95 -18.97 -2.09
CA ARG A 355 -12.41 -18.81 -2.22
C ARG A 355 -13.18 -19.54 -1.12
N ILE A 356 -14.28 -18.92 -0.66
CA ILE A 356 -15.18 -19.51 0.35
C ILE A 356 -15.85 -20.79 -0.17
N ALA A 357 -16.16 -20.85 -1.46
CA ALA A 357 -16.85 -22.00 -2.07
C ALA A 357 -16.06 -23.31 -1.95
N ASP A 358 -14.73 -23.23 -1.93
CA ASP A 358 -13.84 -24.39 -1.88
C ASP A 358 -13.54 -24.85 -0.43
N PHE A 359 -14.04 -24.13 0.57
CA PHE A 359 -13.64 -24.29 1.97
C PHE A 359 -13.98 -25.68 2.53
N ASN A 360 -15.23 -26.13 2.38
CA ASN A 360 -15.68 -27.40 2.97
C ASN A 360 -14.99 -28.62 2.33
N SER A 361 -14.79 -28.57 1.01
CA SER A 361 -14.12 -29.66 0.29
C SER A 361 -12.64 -29.75 0.66
N LYS A 362 -11.96 -28.60 0.81
CA LYS A 362 -10.57 -28.53 1.29
C LYS A 362 -10.44 -28.99 2.75
N LEU A 363 -11.35 -28.58 3.63
CA LEU A 363 -11.38 -29.02 5.02
C LEU A 363 -11.50 -30.55 5.14
N GLY A 364 -12.48 -31.17 4.46
CA GLY A 364 -12.68 -32.61 4.49
C GLY A 364 -11.43 -33.38 4.03
N LYS A 365 -10.85 -32.97 2.89
CA LYS A 365 -9.61 -33.57 2.37
C LYS A 365 -8.45 -33.45 3.33
N LEU A 366 -8.27 -32.30 3.97
CA LEU A 366 -7.18 -32.07 4.93
C LEU A 366 -7.30 -33.00 6.14
N VAL A 367 -8.51 -33.21 6.64
CA VAL A 367 -8.79 -34.14 7.75
C VAL A 367 -8.44 -35.57 7.36
N ASP A 368 -8.89 -36.01 6.18
CA ASP A 368 -8.59 -37.35 5.66
C ASP A 368 -7.09 -37.57 5.48
N ARG A 369 -6.39 -36.57 4.92
CA ARG A 369 -4.94 -36.59 4.71
C ARG A 369 -4.17 -36.64 6.03
N LYS A 370 -4.58 -35.85 7.03
CA LYS A 370 -4.02 -35.91 8.40
C LYS A 370 -4.21 -37.30 9.01
N GLY A 371 -5.42 -37.87 8.94
CA GLY A 371 -5.72 -39.19 9.47
C GLY A 371 -4.93 -40.31 8.77
N SER A 372 -4.79 -40.22 7.44
CA SER A 372 -3.98 -41.15 6.65
C SER A 372 -2.51 -41.12 7.05
N LEU A 373 -1.91 -39.92 7.14
CA LEU A 373 -0.51 -39.76 7.54
C LEU A 373 -0.27 -40.26 8.98
N LEU A 374 -1.17 -39.95 9.92
CA LEU A 374 -1.05 -40.43 11.30
C LEU A 374 -1.02 -41.96 11.38
N ARG A 375 -1.86 -42.66 10.61
CA ARG A 375 -1.85 -44.13 10.53
C ARG A 375 -0.52 -44.65 9.98
N ALA A 376 -0.03 -44.08 8.89
CA ALA A 376 1.26 -44.47 8.30
C ALA A 376 2.44 -44.25 9.28
N LEU A 377 2.44 -43.15 10.04
CA LEU A 377 3.45 -42.86 11.05
C LEU A 377 3.41 -43.82 12.25
N GLN A 378 2.21 -44.25 12.65
CA GLN A 378 2.02 -45.24 13.70
C GLN A 378 2.54 -46.62 13.29
N GLU A 379 2.32 -47.03 12.04
CA GLU A 379 2.83 -48.30 11.49
C GLU A 379 4.36 -48.39 11.55
N ILE A 380 5.07 -47.28 11.28
CA ILE A 380 6.53 -47.21 11.35
C ILE A 380 7.08 -46.90 12.76
N LYS A 381 6.22 -46.88 13.79
CA LYS A 381 6.56 -46.59 15.20
C LYS A 381 7.32 -45.27 15.39
N LYS A 382 7.03 -44.26 14.57
CA LYS A 382 7.55 -42.89 14.72
C LYS A 382 6.39 -41.95 14.99
N PRO A 383 5.90 -41.88 16.24
CA PRO A 383 4.81 -40.96 16.57
C PRO A 383 5.32 -39.52 16.46
N SER A 384 5.01 -38.87 15.34
CA SER A 384 5.16 -37.42 15.18
C SER A 384 3.80 -36.77 15.35
N ARG A 385 3.79 -35.60 15.99
CA ARG A 385 2.60 -34.76 16.01
C ARG A 385 2.36 -34.21 14.60
N VAL A 386 1.14 -34.37 14.11
CA VAL A 386 0.69 -33.85 12.81
C VAL A 386 -0.39 -32.81 13.06
N ASP A 387 -0.08 -31.55 12.78
CA ASP A 387 -1.02 -30.44 12.85
C ASP A 387 -1.57 -30.14 11.44
N ALA A 388 -2.87 -29.86 11.34
CA ALA A 388 -3.53 -29.50 10.09
C ALA A 388 -3.83 -28.00 10.08
N VAL A 389 -3.46 -27.32 8.99
CA VAL A 389 -3.63 -25.88 8.81
C VAL A 389 -4.36 -25.61 7.50
N LEU A 390 -5.45 -24.86 7.57
CA LEU A 390 -6.13 -24.31 6.40
C LEU A 390 -5.77 -22.83 6.29
N VAL A 391 -5.09 -22.47 5.21
CA VAL A 391 -4.69 -21.10 4.90
C VAL A 391 -5.66 -20.49 3.89
N CYS A 392 -6.27 -19.37 4.24
CA CYS A 392 -7.25 -18.69 3.41
C CYS A 392 -6.78 -17.28 3.03
N ALA A 393 -6.91 -16.93 1.75
CA ALA A 393 -6.59 -15.59 1.26
C ALA A 393 -7.61 -14.51 1.69
N LEU A 394 -8.72 -14.90 2.31
CA LEU A 394 -9.80 -14.01 2.71
C LEU A 394 -9.63 -13.51 4.15
N PRO A 395 -10.13 -12.30 4.49
CA PRO A 395 -10.12 -11.79 5.85
C PRO A 395 -11.06 -12.57 6.79
N LYS A 396 -10.83 -12.46 8.10
CA LYS A 396 -11.52 -13.27 9.12
C LYS A 396 -13.04 -13.08 9.14
N ASP A 397 -13.53 -11.88 8.88
CA ASP A 397 -14.96 -11.55 8.84
C ASP A 397 -15.73 -12.31 7.75
N GLN A 398 -15.06 -12.65 6.65
CA GLN A 398 -15.64 -13.43 5.54
C GLN A 398 -15.67 -14.95 5.81
N VAL A 399 -14.91 -15.44 6.79
CA VAL A 399 -14.77 -16.88 7.09
C VAL A 399 -15.38 -17.26 8.46
N ALA A 400 -15.87 -16.27 9.22
CA ALA A 400 -16.32 -16.43 10.61
C ALA A 400 -17.41 -17.50 10.83
N SER A 401 -18.29 -17.73 9.85
CA SER A 401 -19.38 -18.71 9.91
C SER A 401 -18.94 -20.17 9.85
N ARG A 402 -17.64 -20.45 9.65
CA ARG A 402 -17.08 -21.80 9.50
C ARG A 402 -16.19 -22.25 10.66
N SER A 403 -16.20 -21.49 11.75
CA SER A 403 -15.34 -21.73 12.91
C SER A 403 -15.62 -23.05 13.64
N ASP A 404 -16.88 -23.48 13.68
CA ASP A 404 -17.29 -24.68 14.43
C ASP A 404 -16.78 -25.98 13.77
N ASP A 405 -16.85 -26.06 12.44
CA ASP A 405 -16.36 -27.22 11.67
C ASP A 405 -14.85 -27.39 11.79
N LEU A 406 -14.09 -26.30 11.77
CA LEU A 406 -12.63 -26.30 11.95
C LEU A 406 -12.23 -26.80 13.34
N GLN A 407 -12.94 -26.34 14.37
CA GLN A 407 -12.69 -26.74 15.75
C GLN A 407 -12.99 -28.21 15.98
N ALA A 408 -14.13 -28.71 15.46
CA ALA A 408 -14.52 -30.12 15.58
C ALA A 408 -13.44 -31.07 15.01
N HIS A 409 -12.74 -30.64 13.96
CA HIS A 409 -11.70 -31.43 13.30
C HIS A 409 -10.27 -31.09 13.73
N GLN A 410 -10.09 -30.16 14.69
CA GLN A 410 -8.78 -29.68 15.14
C GLN A 410 -7.90 -29.17 13.98
N VAL A 411 -8.49 -28.33 13.13
CA VAL A 411 -7.81 -27.69 12.00
C VAL A 411 -7.60 -26.20 12.31
N ILE A 412 -6.35 -25.77 12.25
CA ILE A 412 -5.94 -24.38 12.48
C ILE A 412 -6.31 -23.55 11.25
N LEU A 413 -7.05 -22.45 11.44
CA LEU A 413 -7.32 -21.49 10.38
C LEU A 413 -6.32 -20.35 10.42
N VAL A 414 -5.71 -20.04 9.28
CA VAL A 414 -4.87 -18.86 9.05
C VAL A 414 -5.53 -18.02 7.97
N THR A 415 -5.97 -16.81 8.30
CA THR A 415 -6.64 -15.91 7.34
C THR A 415 -5.68 -14.88 6.77
N LYS A 416 -6.17 -14.03 5.86
CA LYS A 416 -5.41 -12.89 5.33
C LYS A 416 -4.79 -12.04 6.43
N ASP A 417 -5.53 -11.81 7.51
CA ASP A 417 -5.10 -10.96 8.62
C ASP A 417 -3.90 -11.57 9.36
N GLU A 418 -3.93 -12.89 9.60
CA GLU A 418 -2.78 -13.61 10.16
C GLU A 418 -1.58 -13.63 9.20
N LEU A 419 -1.80 -13.77 7.89
CA LEU A 419 -0.72 -13.71 6.89
C LEU A 419 -0.04 -12.32 6.89
N VAL A 420 -0.81 -11.23 6.97
CA VAL A 420 -0.26 -9.88 7.12
C VAL A 420 0.58 -9.79 8.39
N SER A 421 0.07 -10.26 9.52
CA SER A 421 0.79 -10.25 10.79
C SER A 421 2.09 -11.07 10.73
N ALA A 422 2.07 -12.24 10.08
CA ALA A 422 3.25 -13.07 9.92
C ALA A 422 4.39 -12.35 9.20
N PHE A 423 4.08 -11.60 8.13
CA PHE A 423 5.08 -10.77 7.44
C PHE A 423 5.69 -9.67 8.32
N GLU A 424 4.92 -9.11 9.25
CA GLU A 424 5.42 -8.11 10.19
C GLU A 424 6.38 -8.72 11.22
N GLN A 425 6.20 -10.01 11.52
CA GLN A 425 6.99 -10.75 12.50
C GLN A 425 8.26 -11.39 11.92
N LEU A 426 8.41 -11.51 10.59
CA LEU A 426 9.58 -12.15 9.96
C LEU A 426 10.94 -11.59 10.39
N ARG A 427 10.95 -10.36 10.90
CA ARG A 427 12.15 -9.66 11.39
C ARG A 427 12.52 -10.01 12.82
N LEU A 428 11.61 -10.63 13.56
CA LEU A 428 11.84 -11.12 14.90
C LEU A 428 12.28 -12.58 14.83
N HIS A 429 12.91 -13.07 15.89
CA HIS A 429 13.09 -14.50 16.06
C HIS A 429 11.71 -15.18 16.12
N ILE A 430 11.40 -16.01 15.12
CA ILE A 430 10.19 -16.83 15.08
C ILE A 430 10.60 -18.24 15.47
N ASP A 431 9.92 -18.78 16.46
CA ASP A 431 10.00 -20.19 16.81
C ASP A 431 8.79 -20.91 16.16
N PRO A 432 9.00 -21.74 15.12
CA PRO A 432 7.93 -22.47 14.44
C PRO A 432 7.15 -23.41 15.35
N ASP A 433 7.83 -24.08 16.30
CA ASP A 433 7.20 -25.00 17.23
C ASP A 433 6.24 -24.24 18.15
N LYS A 434 6.72 -23.15 18.75
CA LYS A 434 5.90 -22.27 19.59
C LYS A 434 4.74 -21.64 18.81
N THR A 435 4.97 -21.23 17.57
CA THR A 435 3.93 -20.66 16.69
C THR A 435 2.76 -21.64 16.53
N ILE A 436 3.04 -22.91 16.26
CA ILE A 436 2.00 -23.95 16.14
C ILE A 436 1.30 -24.19 17.50
N GLU A 437 2.03 -24.17 18.61
CA GLU A 437 1.43 -24.27 19.95
C GLU A 437 0.45 -23.15 20.24
N GLU A 438 0.85 -21.90 19.97
CA GLU A 438 0.03 -20.72 20.19
C GLU A 438 -1.23 -20.73 19.32
N LEU A 439 -1.11 -21.13 18.05
CA LEU A 439 -2.25 -21.29 17.15
C LEU A 439 -3.21 -22.39 17.61
N THR A 440 -2.67 -23.53 18.05
CA THR A 440 -3.47 -24.62 18.63
C THR A 440 -4.20 -24.15 19.90
N ALA A 441 -3.50 -23.44 20.78
CA ALA A 441 -4.06 -22.92 22.03
C ALA A 441 -5.09 -21.81 21.78
N LYS A 442 -4.92 -20.98 20.74
CA LYS A 442 -5.90 -19.99 20.31
C LYS A 442 -7.20 -20.68 19.86
N MET A 443 -7.10 -21.69 19.00
CA MET A 443 -8.24 -22.49 18.56
C MET A 443 -8.98 -23.16 19.74
N ALA A 444 -8.25 -23.70 20.72
CA ALA A 444 -8.85 -24.33 21.89
C ALA A 444 -9.56 -23.33 22.83
N ARG A 445 -9.01 -22.12 23.01
CA ARG A 445 -9.62 -21.07 23.85
C ARG A 445 -10.90 -20.48 23.24
N GLU A 446 -10.94 -20.34 21.92
CA GLU A 446 -12.16 -19.91 21.21
C GLU A 446 -13.31 -20.90 21.41
N ASN A 447 -13.03 -22.18 21.69
CA ASN A 447 -14.02 -23.20 22.02
C ASN A 447 -14.55 -23.07 23.46
N GLN A 448 -13.67 -22.83 24.44
CA GLN A 448 -14.07 -22.67 25.86
C GLN A 448 -14.95 -21.45 26.10
N PHE A 449 -14.59 -20.30 25.53
CA PHE A 449 -15.36 -19.06 25.69
C PHE A 449 -16.76 -19.14 25.07
N ARG A 450 -16.94 -19.95 24.01
CA ARG A 450 -18.24 -20.17 23.35
C ARG A 450 -19.13 -21.18 24.09
N LEU A 451 -18.53 -22.15 24.78
CA LEU A 451 -19.26 -23.12 25.60
C LEU A 451 -19.65 -22.56 26.99
N GLY A 452 -19.26 -21.32 27.31
CA GLY A 452 -19.60 -20.67 28.58
C GLY A 452 -18.86 -21.26 29.79
N ILE A 453 -17.68 -21.85 29.57
CA ILE A 453 -16.81 -22.43 30.61
C ILE A 453 -15.64 -21.48 30.90
#